data_AF-A0A1V4YPP9-F1
#
_entry.id   AF-A0A1V4YPP9-F1
#
_cell.length_a   1.000
_cell.length_b   1.000
_cell.length_c   1.000
_cell.angle_alpha   90.00
_cell.angle_beta   90.00
_cell.angle_gamma   90.00
#
_symmetry.space_group_name_H-M   'P 1'
#
loop_
_entity.id
_entity.type
_entity.pdbx_description
1 polymer ?
#
loop_
_entity_poly.entity_id
_entity_poly.type
_entity_poly.pdbx_seq_one_letter_code
_entity_poly.pdbx_strand_id
1 'polypeptide(L)'
;MLRSSYTKGVSALLLESLYSAYQMGLDEELMKCLESTECPGFRESALSRVKNSAYHAERKSQEMEEVLKFMKEQSQLGSTEEDEHPSMIEASGEYFKYISRIIELDKKPDSLKELFKSIED
;
A
#
# COMPACT_ATOMS: atom_id res chain seq x y z
N MET A 1 3.37 -8.70 -13.91
CA MET A 1 2.85 -7.34 -13.63
C MET A 1 1.53 -7.34 -12.87
N LEU A 2 0.48 -8.07 -13.28
CA LEU A 2 -0.83 -8.06 -12.60
C LEU A 2 -0.80 -8.41 -11.09
N ARG A 3 -0.06 -9.45 -10.69
CA ARG A 3 0.16 -9.78 -9.26
C ARG A 3 0.81 -8.63 -8.48
N SER A 4 1.73 -7.90 -9.12
CA SER A 4 2.43 -6.76 -8.52
C SER A 4 1.43 -5.63 -8.27
N SER A 5 0.63 -5.29 -9.29
CA SER A 5 -0.48 -4.32 -9.19
C SER A 5 -1.38 -4.62 -8.00
N TYR A 6 -1.94 -5.85 -7.96
CA TYR A 6 -2.86 -6.25 -6.90
C TYR A 6 -2.23 -6.17 -5.50
N THR A 7 -1.07 -6.81 -5.31
CA THR A 7 -0.48 -6.91 -3.96
C THR A 7 0.02 -5.57 -3.43
N LYS A 8 0.50 -4.69 -4.31
CA LYS A 8 0.90 -3.33 -3.94
C LYS A 8 -0.29 -2.41 -3.71
N GLY A 9 -1.34 -2.52 -4.52
CA GLY A 9 -2.58 -1.78 -4.29
C GLY A 9 -3.22 -2.12 -2.96
N VAL A 10 -3.33 -3.42 -2.63
CA VAL A 10 -3.80 -3.87 -1.30
C VAL A 10 -2.88 -3.34 -0.18
N SER A 11 -1.57 -3.29 -0.42
CA SER A 11 -0.62 -2.75 0.57
C SER A 11 -0.80 -1.24 0.79
N ALA A 12 -1.04 -0.48 -0.28
CA ALA A 12 -1.29 0.97 -0.21
C ALA A 12 -2.58 1.24 0.56
N LEU A 13 -3.68 0.60 0.17
CA LEU A 13 -4.98 0.74 0.82
C LEU A 13 -4.93 0.36 2.31
N LEU A 14 -4.27 -0.74 2.64
CA LEU A 14 -4.14 -1.19 4.03
C LEU A 14 -3.33 -0.21 4.88
N LEU A 15 -2.22 0.31 4.34
CA LEU A 15 -1.39 1.29 5.03
C LEU A 15 -2.16 2.61 5.24
N GLU A 16 -2.86 3.11 4.22
CA GLU A 16 -3.69 4.32 4.29
C GLU A 16 -4.82 4.18 5.31
N SER A 17 -5.53 3.05 5.28
CA SER A 17 -6.66 2.79 6.16
C SER A 17 -6.22 2.69 7.63
N LEU A 18 -5.14 1.95 7.90
CA LEU A 18 -4.62 1.79 9.26
C LEU A 18 -3.98 3.06 9.80
N TYR A 19 -3.32 3.86 8.96
CA TYR A 19 -2.80 5.15 9.39
C TYR A 19 -3.94 6.13 9.72
N SER A 20 -4.96 6.20 8.86
CA SER A 20 -6.16 7.02 9.13
C SER A 20 -6.86 6.58 10.42
N ALA A 21 -7.00 5.26 10.63
CA ALA A 21 -7.58 4.73 11.86
C ALA A 21 -6.72 5.04 13.09
N TYR A 22 -5.39 4.99 12.97
CA TYR A 22 -4.48 5.36 14.05
C TYR A 22 -4.64 6.82 14.47
N GLN A 23 -4.76 7.73 13.50
CA GLN A 23 -5.04 9.15 13.76
C GLN A 23 -6.38 9.37 14.51
N MET A 24 -7.33 8.45 14.37
CA MET A 24 -8.61 8.46 15.08
C MET A 24 -8.59 7.67 16.40
N GLY A 25 -7.49 6.98 16.72
CA GLY A 25 -7.41 6.05 17.85
C GLY A 25 -8.26 4.79 17.70
N LEU A 26 -8.46 4.33 16.45
CA LEU A 26 -9.32 3.20 16.06
C LEU A 26 -8.56 2.09 15.30
N ASP A 27 -7.23 2.13 15.26
CA ASP A 27 -6.41 1.19 14.49
C ASP A 27 -6.53 -0.25 14.96
N GLU A 28 -6.61 -0.48 16.28
CA GLU A 28 -6.82 -1.82 16.83
C GLU A 28 -8.25 -2.33 16.61
N GLU A 29 -9.27 -1.47 16.71
CA GLU A 29 -10.66 -1.79 16.36
C GLU A 29 -10.77 -2.18 14.89
N LEU A 30 -10.19 -1.38 13.98
CA LEU A 30 -10.16 -1.69 12.56
C LEU A 30 -9.45 -3.02 12.29
N MET A 31 -8.28 -3.26 12.92
CA MET A 31 -7.54 -4.51 12.77
C MET A 31 -8.37 -5.72 13.23
N LYS A 32 -9.07 -5.62 14.37
CA LYS A 32 -9.95 -6.69 14.86
C LYS A 32 -11.10 -6.98 13.90
N CYS A 33 -11.71 -5.94 13.32
CA CYS A 33 -12.77 -6.11 12.33
C CYS A 33 -12.24 -6.85 11.10
N LEU A 34 -11.13 -6.41 10.52
CA LEU A 34 -10.52 -7.06 9.36
C LEU A 34 -10.10 -8.50 9.67
N GLU A 35 -9.48 -8.75 10.82
CA GLU A 35 -9.10 -10.10 11.25
C GLU A 35 -10.31 -11.04 11.38
N SER A 36 -11.48 -10.52 11.77
CA SER A 36 -12.70 -11.32 11.91
C SER A 36 -13.40 -11.66 10.59
N THR A 37 -13.15 -10.87 9.53
CA THR A 37 -13.82 -11.04 8.22
C THR A 37 -12.91 -11.61 7.14
N GLU A 38 -11.60 -11.42 7.26
CA GLU A 38 -10.60 -11.83 6.28
C GLU A 38 -10.02 -13.23 6.59
N CYS A 39 -9.02 -13.65 5.80
CA CYS A 39 -8.41 -14.98 5.93
C CYS A 39 -7.71 -15.22 7.30
N PRO A 40 -7.59 -16.48 7.75
CA PRO A 40 -6.78 -16.81 8.93
C PRO A 40 -5.35 -16.25 8.85
N GLY A 41 -4.87 -15.66 9.95
CA GLY A 41 -3.54 -15.02 10.00
C GLY A 41 -3.47 -13.66 9.31
N PHE A 42 -4.62 -13.00 9.10
CA PHE A 42 -4.68 -11.68 8.46
C PHE A 42 -3.87 -10.64 9.25
N ARG A 43 -4.00 -10.61 10.58
CA ARG A 43 -3.31 -9.64 11.44
C ARG A 43 -1.79 -9.68 11.23
N GLU A 44 -1.16 -10.84 11.33
CA GLU A 44 0.30 -10.98 11.15
C GLU A 44 0.72 -10.61 9.73
N SER A 45 -0.06 -11.03 8.75
CA SER A 45 0.18 -10.72 7.33
C SER A 45 0.07 -9.24 7.04
N ALA A 46 -0.94 -8.57 7.61
CA ALA A 46 -1.19 -7.14 7.52
C ALA A 46 -0.06 -6.33 8.16
N LEU A 47 0.32 -6.66 9.40
CA LEU A 47 1.43 -6.03 10.11
C LEU A 47 2.73 -6.13 9.32
N SER A 48 3.07 -7.33 8.83
CA SER A 48 4.26 -7.52 8.01
C SER A 48 4.19 -6.71 6.71
N ARG A 49 3.04 -6.71 6.03
CA ARG A 49 2.83 -6.01 4.75
C ARG A 49 2.96 -4.50 4.90
N VAL A 50 2.32 -3.91 5.90
CA VAL A 50 2.33 -2.46 6.14
C VAL A 50 3.75 -1.99 6.44
N LYS A 51 4.45 -2.65 7.38
CA LYS A 51 5.83 -2.31 7.73
C LYS A 51 6.79 -2.42 6.55
N ASN A 52 6.70 -3.50 5.76
CA ASN A 52 7.50 -3.65 4.54
C ASN A 52 7.15 -2.60 3.48
N SER A 53 5.90 -2.13 3.44
CA SER A 53 5.45 -1.20 2.41
C SER A 53 5.87 0.23 2.70
N ALA A 54 5.83 0.65 3.96
CA ALA A 54 6.41 1.92 4.38
C ALA A 54 7.94 1.91 4.21
N TYR A 55 8.63 0.87 4.71
CA TYR A 55 10.10 0.78 4.64
C TYR A 55 10.65 0.77 3.19
N HIS A 56 9.89 0.25 2.23
CA HIS A 56 10.28 0.22 0.82
C HIS A 56 9.39 1.11 -0.06
N ALA A 57 8.82 2.18 0.48
CA ALA A 57 7.83 2.99 -0.22
C ALA A 57 8.36 3.58 -1.53
N GLU A 58 9.59 4.11 -1.54
CA GLU A 58 10.20 4.68 -2.75
C GLU A 58 10.30 3.64 -3.87
N ARG A 59 10.90 2.48 -3.58
CA ARG A 59 11.03 1.39 -4.56
C ARG A 59 9.65 0.90 -5.02
N LYS A 60 8.67 0.82 -4.12
CA LYS A 60 7.30 0.43 -4.48
C LYS A 60 6.63 1.44 -5.39
N SER A 61 6.87 2.73 -5.22
CA SER A 61 6.38 3.78 -6.12
C SER A 61 6.95 3.60 -7.53
N GLN A 62 8.27 3.42 -7.66
CA GLN A 62 8.93 3.13 -8.95
C GLN A 62 8.36 1.86 -9.61
N GLU A 63 8.16 0.80 -8.84
CA GLU A 63 7.55 -0.43 -9.35
C GLU A 63 6.10 -0.24 -9.81
N MET A 64 5.36 0.70 -9.22
CA MET A 64 4.01 1.05 -9.68
C MET A 64 4.04 1.87 -10.98
N GLU A 65 5.06 2.70 -11.21
CA GLU A 65 5.27 3.37 -12.51
C GLU A 65 5.53 2.33 -13.62
N GLU A 66 6.33 1.31 -13.35
CA GLU A 66 6.57 0.19 -14.28
C GLU A 66 5.26 -0.58 -14.58
N VAL A 67 4.44 -0.83 -13.56
CA VAL A 67 3.13 -1.48 -13.71
C VAL A 67 2.16 -0.61 -14.51
N LEU A 68 2.14 0.70 -14.27
CA LEU A 68 1.30 1.65 -14.99
C LEU A 68 1.65 1.69 -16.48
N LYS A 69 2.95 1.75 -16.79
CA LYS A 69 3.45 1.68 -18.16
C LYS A 69 3.00 0.38 -18.83
N PHE A 70 3.18 -0.76 -18.16
CA PHE A 70 2.74 -2.06 -18.68
C PHE A 70 1.24 -2.08 -19.00
N MET A 71 0.38 -1.56 -18.12
CA MET A 71 -1.07 -1.55 -18.38
C MET A 71 -1.44 -0.67 -19.56
N LYS A 72 -0.83 0.52 -19.68
CA LYS A 72 -1.06 1.41 -20.83
C LYS A 72 -0.64 0.76 -22.15
N GLU A 73 0.46 0.01 -22.17
CA GLU A 73 0.90 -0.76 -23.33
C GLU A 73 -0.09 -1.89 -23.66
N GLN A 74 -0.67 -2.58 -22.67
CA GLN A 74 -1.68 -3.62 -22.92
C GLN A 74 -2.98 -3.04 -23.50
N SER A 75 -3.44 -1.88 -23.02
CA SER A 75 -4.61 -1.20 -23.60
C SER A 75 -4.34 -0.79 -25.06
N GLN A 76 -3.16 -0.26 -25.36
CA GLN A 76 -2.78 0.09 -26.74
C GLN A 76 -2.70 -1.12 -27.68
N LEU A 77 -2.43 -2.31 -27.15
CA LEU A 77 -2.38 -3.56 -27.92
C LEU A 77 -3.76 -4.23 -28.07
N GLY A 78 -4.83 -3.65 -27.51
CA GLY A 78 -6.18 -4.22 -27.53
C GLY A 78 -6.35 -5.46 -26.64
N SER A 79 -5.41 -5.70 -25.73
CA SER A 79 -5.49 -6.81 -24.75
C SER A 79 -6.46 -6.51 -23.60
N THR A 80 -6.78 -5.24 -23.40
CA THR A 80 -7.74 -4.70 -22.42
C THR A 80 -8.58 -3.63 -23.11
N GLU A 81 -9.71 -3.23 -22.51
CA GLU A 81 -10.55 -2.17 -23.08
C GLU A 81 -9.74 -0.87 -23.20
N GLU A 82 -9.85 -0.18 -24.35
CA GLU A 82 -9.09 1.06 -24.62
C GLU A 82 -9.41 2.17 -23.60
N ASP A 83 -10.62 2.15 -23.03
CA ASP A 83 -11.12 3.10 -22.03
C ASP A 83 -10.84 2.68 -20.58
N GLU A 84 -10.18 1.53 -20.34
CA GLU A 84 -9.87 1.09 -18.98
C GLU A 84 -8.76 1.97 -18.37
N HIS A 85 -9.16 2.95 -17.56
CA HIS A 85 -8.21 3.82 -16.86
C HIS A 85 -7.59 3.08 -15.67
N PRO A 86 -6.24 2.96 -15.58
CA PRO A 86 -5.55 2.24 -14.50
C PRO A 86 -5.50 3.05 -13.17
N SER A 87 -6.62 3.62 -12.75
CA SER A 87 -6.73 4.60 -11.65
C SER A 87 -6.16 4.07 -10.33
N MET A 88 -6.41 2.80 -10.01
CA MET A 88 -5.92 2.20 -8.77
C MET A 88 -4.40 2.06 -8.75
N ILE A 89 -3.78 1.82 -9.91
CA ILE A 89 -2.33 1.71 -10.02
C ILE A 89 -1.69 3.07 -9.82
N GLU A 90 -2.24 4.10 -10.47
CA GLU A 90 -1.79 5.47 -10.34
C GLU A 90 -1.95 5.97 -8.89
N ALA A 91 -3.13 5.83 -8.30
CA ALA A 91 -3.39 6.24 -6.91
C ALA A 91 -2.47 5.51 -5.92
N SER A 92 -2.25 4.21 -6.09
CA SER A 92 -1.34 3.44 -5.24
C SER A 92 0.13 3.89 -5.40
N GLY A 93 0.55 4.21 -6.62
CA GLY A 93 1.91 4.69 -6.91
C GLY A 93 2.18 6.06 -6.30
N GLU A 94 1.22 6.99 -6.44
CA GLU A 94 1.26 8.31 -5.82
C GLU A 94 1.21 8.23 -4.30
N TYR A 95 0.41 7.31 -3.74
CA TYR A 95 0.40 7.07 -2.30
C TYR A 95 1.77 6.61 -1.78
N PHE A 96 2.42 5.65 -2.45
CA PHE A 96 3.77 5.23 -2.05
C PHE A 96 4.81 6.34 -2.19
N LYS A 97 4.68 7.20 -3.21
CA LYS A 97 5.55 8.36 -3.41
C LYS A 97 5.38 9.41 -2.31
N TYR A 98 4.14 9.60 -1.86
CA TYR A 98 3.83 10.47 -0.72
C TYR A 98 4.45 9.89 0.55
N ILE A 99 4.20 8.61 0.84
CA ILE A 99 4.74 7.93 2.01
C ILE A 99 6.28 7.98 2.04
N SER A 100 6.96 7.78 0.91
CA SER A 100 8.43 7.83 0.86
C SER A 100 9.02 9.22 1.11
N ARG A 101 8.21 10.28 1.07
CA ARG A 101 8.66 11.66 1.33
C ARG A 101 8.47 12.09 2.78
N ILE A 102 7.50 11.48 3.46
CA ILE A 102 7.15 11.83 4.85
C ILE A 102 7.69 10.82 5.85
N ILE A 103 8.26 9.71 5.38
CA ILE A 103 8.81 8.65 6.22
C ILE A 103 10.29 8.47 5.87
N GLU A 104 11.16 8.74 6.84
CA GLU A 104 12.57 8.35 6.80
C GLU A 104 12.80 7.20 7.80
N LEU A 105 13.02 5.99 7.30
CA LEU A 105 13.24 4.79 8.11
C LEU A 105 14.62 4.20 7.82
N ASP A 106 15.57 4.41 8.72
CA ASP A 106 16.89 3.75 8.67
C ASP A 106 16.80 2.23 8.86
N LYS A 107 15.77 1.79 9.59
CA LYS A 107 15.49 0.38 9.84
C LYS A 107 14.00 0.13 9.73
N LYS A 108 13.65 -1.13 9.44
CA LYS A 108 12.26 -1.56 9.46
C LYS A 108 11.70 -1.43 10.89
N PRO A 109 10.50 -0.83 11.07
CA PRO A 109 9.90 -0.65 12.39
C PRO A 109 9.51 -1.99 13.02
N ASP A 110 9.49 -2.03 14.35
CA ASP A 110 9.11 -3.21 15.13
C ASP A 110 7.59 -3.32 15.27
N SER A 111 6.88 -2.18 15.30
CA SER A 111 5.41 -2.12 15.44
C SER A 111 4.74 -1.09 14.51
N LEU A 112 3.43 -1.18 14.33
CA LEU A 112 2.66 -0.13 13.64
C LEU A 112 2.69 1.19 14.39
N LYS A 113 2.66 1.14 15.72
CA LYS A 113 2.75 2.34 16.56
C LYS A 113 4.05 3.10 16.36
N GLU A 114 5.17 2.40 16.27
CA GLU A 114 6.47 3.02 15.96
C GLU A 114 6.47 3.62 14.55
N LEU A 115 5.94 2.86 13.57
CA LEU A 115 5.81 3.34 12.20
C LEU A 115 4.97 4.62 12.11
N PHE A 116 3.77 4.64 12.68
CA PHE A 116 2.86 5.77 12.51
C PHE A 116 3.29 7.01 13.27
N LYS A 117 4.00 6.85 14.40
CA LYS A 117 4.67 7.97 15.06
C LYS A 117 5.72 8.63 14.18
N SER A 118 6.48 7.86 13.40
CA SER A 118 7.48 8.42 12.47
C SER A 118 6.87 9.22 11.29
N ILE A 119 5.54 9.24 11.15
CA ILE A 119 4.83 10.05 10.15
C ILE A 119 4.34 11.38 10.76
N GLU A 120 4.18 11.43 12.09
CA GLU A 120 3.68 12.61 12.80
C GLU A 120 4.80 13.61 13.18
N ASP A 121 6.05 13.14 13.21
CA ASP A 121 7.27 13.91 13.52
C ASP A 121 7.89 14.55 12.27
#